data_AF-A0A7S3YAQ3-F1
#
_entry.id   AF-A0A7S3YAQ3-F1
#
_cell.length_a   1.000
_cell.length_b   1.000
_cell.length_c   1.000
_cell.angle_alpha   90.00
_cell.angle_beta   90.00
_cell.angle_gamma   90.00
#
_symmetry.space_group_name_H-M   'P 1'
#
loop_
_entity.id
_entity.type
_entity.pdbx_description
1 polymer ?
#
loop_
_entity_poly.entity_id
_entity_poly.type
_entity_poly.pdbx_seq_one_letter_code
_entity_poly.pdbx_strand_id
1 'polypeptide(L)'
;GVGALAFEAEDGDGRAALVRPSQLAALLASARPALECVLLNACGSHIQGALLSQKIPWTVCVEGKIADQTSIDFSVGFYDALAAGRGYARCFEEGRRRVRLAAVSHPQGA
;
A
#
# COMPACT_ATOMS: atom_id res chain seq x y z
N GLY A 1 -3.40 13.45 11.39
CA GLY A 1 -1.95 13.17 11.33
C GLY A 1 -1.39 13.72 10.04
N VAL A 2 -0.10 14.02 9.97
CA VAL A 2 0.57 14.68 8.83
C VAL A 2 0.65 13.84 7.52
N GLY A 3 -0.11 12.74 7.43
CA GLY A 3 -0.18 11.87 6.26
C GLY A 3 1.18 11.45 5.69
N ALA A 4 2.16 11.26 6.56
CA ALA A 4 3.52 10.83 6.25
C ALA A 4 3.71 9.36 6.67
N LEU A 5 4.44 8.59 5.87
CA LEU A 5 4.94 7.28 6.29
C LEU A 5 6.13 7.46 7.21
N ALA A 6 6.20 6.63 8.25
CA ALA A 6 7.31 6.58 9.18
C ALA A 6 8.08 5.27 8.99
N PHE A 7 9.39 5.36 8.99
CA PHE A 7 10.31 4.22 8.90
C PHE A 7 11.15 4.14 10.17
N GLU A 8 11.67 2.97 10.48
CA GLU A 8 12.62 2.84 11.59
C GLU A 8 13.90 3.62 11.26
N ALA A 9 14.39 4.40 12.23
CA ALA A 9 15.62 5.14 12.10
C ALA A 9 16.84 4.19 12.15
N GLU A 10 17.92 4.58 11.48
CA GLU A 10 19.12 3.74 11.33
C GLU A 10 19.91 3.58 12.64
N ASP A 11 19.64 4.41 13.66
CA ASP A 11 20.30 4.36 14.97
C ASP A 11 19.87 3.16 15.83
N GLY A 12 18.88 2.38 15.38
CA GLY A 12 18.50 1.09 15.99
C GLY A 12 17.86 1.22 17.36
N ASP A 13 17.45 2.42 17.76
CA ASP A 13 16.84 2.70 19.06
C ASP A 13 15.29 2.61 19.02
N GLY A 14 14.75 2.14 17.89
CA GLY A 14 13.31 2.02 17.66
C GLY A 14 12.61 3.35 17.39
N ARG A 15 13.34 4.45 17.18
CA ARG A 15 12.73 5.73 16.80
C ARG A 15 12.19 5.68 15.38
N ALA A 16 11.05 6.35 15.20
CA ALA A 16 10.43 6.51 13.91
C ALA A 16 10.94 7.79 13.21
N ALA A 17 11.47 7.64 12.00
CA ALA A 17 11.82 8.73 11.11
C ALA A 17 10.69 8.98 10.10
N LEU A 18 10.13 10.19 10.11
CA LEU A 18 9.17 10.62 9.09
C LEU A 18 9.89 10.86 7.77
N VAL A 19 9.46 10.16 6.72
CA VAL A 19 9.98 10.36 5.37
C VAL A 19 9.03 11.25 4.58
N ARG A 20 9.57 12.31 3.96
CA ARG A 20 8.75 13.20 3.14
C ARG A 20 8.23 12.44 1.92
N PRO A 21 6.98 12.64 1.50
CA PRO A 21 6.43 12.01 0.29
C PRO A 21 7.33 12.13 -0.95
N SER A 22 7.95 13.29 -1.15
CA SER A 22 8.86 13.54 -2.28
C SER A 22 10.16 12.74 -2.20
N GLN A 23 10.71 12.53 -1.00
CA GLN A 23 11.92 11.73 -0.80
C GLN A 23 11.64 10.26 -1.09
N LEU A 24 10.52 9.72 -0.60
CA LEU A 24 10.11 8.36 -0.89
C LEU A 24 9.88 8.14 -2.40
N ALA A 25 9.21 9.08 -3.06
CA ALA A 25 8.96 9.01 -4.50
C ALA A 25 10.26 9.06 -5.32
N ALA A 26 11.22 9.92 -4.93
CA ALA A 26 12.53 9.98 -5.58
C ALA A 26 13.32 8.67 -5.39
N LEU A 27 13.32 8.13 -4.18
CA LEU A 27 13.98 6.87 -3.86
C LEU A 27 13.43 5.71 -4.70
N LEU A 28 12.11 5.49 -4.68
CA LEU A 28 11.49 4.38 -5.40
C LEU A 28 11.62 4.53 -6.92
N ALA A 29 11.55 5.76 -7.46
CA ALA A 29 11.76 6.00 -8.89
C ALA A 29 13.22 5.79 -9.35
N SER A 30 14.18 5.85 -8.42
CA SER A 30 15.59 5.61 -8.73
C SER A 30 15.94 4.13 -8.89
N ALA A 31 15.05 3.22 -8.49
CA ALA A 31 15.26 1.77 -8.55
C ALA A 31 15.60 1.29 -9.97
N ARG A 32 16.50 0.29 -10.03
CA ARG A 32 16.93 -0.38 -11.26
C ARG A 32 16.94 -1.90 -11.04
N PRO A 33 16.18 -2.70 -11.83
CA PRO A 33 15.27 -2.27 -12.90
C PRO A 33 14.12 -1.38 -12.38
N ALA A 34 13.51 -0.61 -13.27
CA ALA A 34 12.45 0.33 -12.91
C ALA A 34 11.25 -0.42 -12.30
N LEU A 35 10.68 0.14 -11.24
CA LEU A 35 9.49 -0.43 -10.61
C LEU A 35 8.27 -0.26 -11.52
N GLU A 36 7.51 -1.33 -11.67
CA GLU A 36 6.23 -1.30 -12.40
C GLU A 36 5.06 -0.94 -11.48
N CYS A 37 5.10 -1.41 -10.23
CA CYS A 37 4.02 -1.25 -9.27
C CYS A 37 4.55 -0.99 -7.85
N VAL A 38 3.90 -0.08 -7.12
CA VAL A 38 4.06 0.13 -5.68
C VAL A 38 2.71 0.00 -4.99
N LEU A 39 2.65 -0.82 -3.93
CA LEU A 39 1.50 -0.97 -3.05
C LEU A 39 1.84 -0.38 -1.67
N LEU A 40 1.24 0.75 -1.32
CA LEU A 40 1.34 1.38 0.00
C LEU A 40 0.14 0.98 0.87
N ASN A 41 0.18 -0.21 1.42
CA ASN A 41 -0.90 -0.75 2.25
C ASN A 41 -0.84 -0.23 3.71
N ALA A 42 -0.95 1.09 3.86
CA ALA A 42 -0.85 1.79 5.14
C ALA A 42 -1.85 2.94 5.20
N CYS A 43 -2.39 3.22 6.38
CA CYS A 43 -3.35 4.31 6.57
C CYS A 43 -2.84 5.65 6.04
N GLY A 44 -3.69 6.38 5.30
CA GLY A 44 -3.37 7.73 4.82
C GLY A 44 -2.21 7.79 3.81
N SER A 45 -1.84 6.68 3.18
CA SER A 45 -0.72 6.61 2.23
C SER A 45 -0.98 7.31 0.88
N HIS A 46 -2.18 7.85 0.67
CA HIS A 46 -2.55 8.59 -0.56
C HIS A 46 -1.67 9.82 -0.83
N ILE A 47 -1.14 10.48 0.20
CA ILE A 47 -0.24 11.64 0.01
C ILE A 47 1.05 11.22 -0.70
N GLN A 48 1.62 10.07 -0.34
CA GLN A 48 2.76 9.48 -1.05
C GLN A 48 2.32 8.95 -2.41
N GLY A 49 1.15 8.31 -2.46
CA GLY A 49 0.57 7.75 -3.66
C GLY A 49 0.47 8.75 -4.81
N ALA A 50 0.03 9.97 -4.52
CA ALA A 50 -0.13 11.04 -5.52
C ALA A 50 1.19 11.51 -6.17
N LEU A 51 2.32 11.40 -5.45
CA LEU A 51 3.64 11.71 -6.01
C LEU A 51 4.24 10.50 -6.73
N LEU A 52 4.03 9.30 -6.20
CA LEU A 52 4.50 8.05 -6.80
C LEU A 52 3.83 7.76 -8.12
N SER A 53 2.53 8.03 -8.26
CA SER A 53 1.77 7.82 -9.50
C SER A 53 2.26 8.67 -10.67
N GLN A 54 3.05 9.72 -10.42
CA GLN A 54 3.68 10.53 -11.46
C GLN A 54 4.98 9.89 -12.01
N LYS A 55 5.53 8.90 -11.30
CA LYS A 55 6.84 8.31 -11.59
C LYS A 55 6.80 6.80 -11.81
N ILE A 56 5.78 6.12 -11.26
CA ILE A 56 5.64 4.66 -11.27
C ILE A 56 4.31 4.32 -11.94
N PRO A 57 4.29 3.41 -12.94
CA PRO A 57 3.10 3.12 -13.74
C PRO A 57 1.88 2.72 -12.90
N TRP A 58 2.07 1.89 -11.86
CA TRP A 58 1.02 1.47 -10.96
C TRP A 58 1.32 1.86 -9.52
N THR A 59 0.41 2.59 -8.90
CA THR A 59 0.50 2.93 -7.47
C THR A 59 -0.84 2.67 -6.81
N VAL A 60 -0.85 1.78 -5.81
CA VAL A 60 -2.01 1.48 -4.97
C VAL A 60 -1.76 2.05 -3.59
N CYS A 61 -2.73 2.79 -3.05
CA CYS A 61 -2.61 3.46 -1.75
C CYS A 61 -3.96 3.47 -1.01
N VAL A 62 -3.94 3.90 0.26
CA VAL A 62 -5.12 4.00 1.13
C VAL A 62 -5.34 5.48 1.47
N GLU A 63 -6.54 5.98 1.18
CA GLU A 63 -6.89 7.37 1.45
C GLU A 63 -7.11 7.64 2.95
N GLY A 64 -7.91 6.79 3.61
CA GLY A 64 -8.28 6.96 5.01
C GLY A 64 -7.56 6.00 5.96
N LYS A 65 -8.25 5.65 7.04
CA LYS A 65 -7.86 4.55 7.92
C LYS A 65 -8.25 3.22 7.28
N ILE A 66 -7.43 2.21 7.49
CA ILE A 66 -7.71 0.81 7.16
C ILE A 66 -7.47 -0.02 8.42
N ALA A 67 -8.38 -0.94 8.71
CA ALA A 67 -8.18 -1.88 9.81
C ALA A 67 -7.15 -2.95 9.40
N ASP A 68 -6.39 -3.47 10.36
CA ASP A 68 -5.34 -4.46 10.10
C ASP A 68 -5.86 -5.68 9.35
N GLN A 69 -7.00 -6.24 9.77
CA GLN A 69 -7.61 -7.37 9.09
C GLN A 69 -8.02 -7.05 7.64
N THR A 70 -8.57 -5.85 7.41
CA THR A 70 -8.91 -5.39 6.05
C THR A 70 -7.67 -5.23 5.17
N SER A 71 -6.57 -4.73 5.75
CA SER A 71 -5.27 -4.61 5.08
C SER A 71 -4.68 -5.99 4.72
N ILE A 72 -4.81 -6.97 5.62
CA ILE A 72 -4.42 -8.36 5.38
C ILE A 72 -5.26 -8.97 4.27
N ASP A 73 -6.59 -8.88 4.36
CA ASP A 73 -7.51 -9.48 3.38
C ASP A 73 -7.31 -8.88 1.98
N PHE A 74 -7.09 -7.57 1.89
CA PHE A 74 -6.74 -6.91 0.65
C PHE A 74 -5.41 -7.45 0.09
N SER A 75 -4.37 -7.52 0.92
CA SER A 75 -3.05 -8.04 0.52
C SER A 75 -3.14 -9.45 -0.02
N VAL A 76 -3.87 -10.34 0.67
CA VAL A 76 -4.04 -11.73 0.23
C VAL A 76 -4.66 -11.76 -1.17
N GLY A 77 -5.78 -11.06 -1.38
CA GLY A 77 -6.42 -11.06 -2.71
C GLY A 77 -5.55 -10.44 -3.81
N PHE A 78 -4.81 -9.37 -3.48
CA PHE A 78 -3.90 -8.71 -4.41
C PHE A 78 -2.74 -9.62 -4.82
N TYR A 79 -2.04 -10.21 -3.84
CA TYR A 79 -0.88 -11.06 -4.08
C TYR A 79 -1.25 -12.43 -4.64
N ASP A 80 -2.42 -13.00 -4.30
CA ASP A 80 -2.94 -14.23 -4.94
C ASP A 80 -3.11 -14.03 -6.45
N ALA A 81 -3.72 -12.91 -6.85
CA ALA A 81 -3.91 -12.57 -8.26
C ALA A 81 -2.57 -12.31 -8.97
N LEU A 82 -1.64 -11.63 -8.30
CA LEU A 82 -0.31 -11.39 -8.83
C LEU A 82 0.46 -12.70 -9.05
N ALA A 83 0.43 -13.61 -8.07
CA ALA A 83 1.03 -14.94 -8.17
C ALA A 83 0.40 -15.78 -9.28
N ALA A 84 -0.88 -15.57 -9.57
CA ALA A 84 -1.58 -16.18 -10.71
C ALA A 84 -1.29 -15.51 -12.08
N GLY A 85 -0.33 -14.58 -12.15
CA GLY A 85 0.07 -13.89 -13.38
C GLY A 85 -0.97 -12.89 -13.88
N ARG A 86 -1.84 -12.37 -13.02
CA ARG A 86 -2.80 -11.32 -13.39
C ARG A 86 -2.12 -9.95 -13.42
N GLY A 87 -2.61 -9.06 -14.29
CA GLY A 87 -2.15 -7.66 -14.33
C GLY A 87 -2.66 -6.84 -13.14
N TYR A 88 -1.96 -5.75 -12.81
CA TYR A 88 -2.16 -4.97 -11.58
C TYR A 88 -3.59 -4.45 -11.36
N ALA A 89 -4.31 -4.07 -12.43
CA ALA A 89 -5.73 -3.70 -12.33
C ALA A 89 -6.59 -4.84 -11.77
N ARG A 90 -6.37 -6.07 -12.24
CA ARG A 90 -7.06 -7.26 -11.74
C ARG A 90 -6.61 -7.60 -10.32
N CYS A 91 -5.33 -7.44 -9.99
CA CYS A 91 -4.86 -7.62 -8.62
C CYS A 91 -5.56 -6.69 -7.64
N PHE A 92 -5.72 -5.41 -8.01
CA PHE A 92 -6.48 -4.44 -7.21
C PHE A 92 -7.95 -4.85 -7.03
N GLU A 93 -8.62 -5.29 -8.09
CA GLU A 93 -10.00 -5.78 -8.03
C GLU A 93 -10.15 -7.02 -7.13
N GLU A 94 -9.22 -7.95 -7.21
CA GLU A 94 -9.20 -9.18 -6.39
C GLU A 94 -8.96 -8.88 -4.91
N GLY A 95 -8.03 -7.97 -4.58
CA GLY A 95 -7.87 -7.47 -3.22
C GLY A 95 -9.17 -6.87 -2.68
N ARG A 96 -9.83 -6.01 -3.47
CA ARG A 96 -11.15 -5.45 -3.09
C ARG A 96 -12.24 -6.51 -2.94
N ARG A 97 -12.25 -7.54 -3.80
CA ARG A 97 -13.21 -8.65 -3.73
C ARG A 97 -13.04 -9.42 -2.44
N ARG A 98 -11.81 -9.72 -2.04
CA ARG A 98 -11.53 -10.47 -0.81
C ARG A 98 -11.96 -9.72 0.44
N VAL A 99 -11.71 -8.41 0.52
CA VAL A 99 -12.24 -7.55 1.60
C VAL A 99 -13.76 -7.62 1.71
N ARG A 100 -14.48 -7.53 0.59
CA ARG A 100 -15.96 -7.62 0.59
C ARG A 100 -16.47 -8.97 1.10
N LEU A 101 -15.81 -10.07 0.71
CA LEU A 101 -16.19 -11.41 1.16
C LEU A 101 -15.91 -11.61 2.66
N ALA A 102 -14.76 -11.14 3.15
CA ALA A 102 -14.41 -11.23 4.56
C ALA A 102 -15.40 -10.46 5.45
N ALA A 103 -15.90 -9.31 4.99
CA ALA A 103 -16.93 -8.53 5.69
C ALA A 103 -18.28 -9.27 5.81
N VAL A 104 -18.59 -10.18 4.88
CA VAL A 104 -19.79 -11.04 4.96
C VAL A 104 -19.56 -12.19 5.94
N SER A 105 -18.34 -12.73 6.01
CA SER A 105 -17.99 -13.84 6.92
C SER A 105 -17.77 -13.39 8.37
N HIS A 106 -17.33 -12.15 8.58
CA HIS A 106 -17.08 -11.54 9.88
C HIS A 106 -17.69 -10.14 9.90
N PRO A 107 -19.00 -10.00 10.18
CA PRO A 107 -19.60 -8.68 10.31
C PRO A 107 -18.89 -7.93 11.44
N GLN A 108 -18.16 -6.86 11.09
CA GLN A 108 -17.54 -6.00 12.10
C GLN A 108 -18.64 -5.22 12.81
N GLY A 109 -18.99 -5.67 14.02
CA GLY A 109 -19.98 -5.02 14.89
C GLY A 109 -21.01 -6.00 15.45
N ALA A 110 -20.66 -6.63 16.58
CA ALA A 110 -21.55 -6.89 17.70
C ALA A 110 -20.89 -6.29 18.95
#